data_AF-A0A4R0X1F8-F1
#
_entry.id   AF-A0A4R0X1F8-F1
#
_cell.length_a   1.000
_cell.length_b   1.000
_cell.length_c   1.000
_cell.angle_alpha   90.00
_cell.angle_beta   90.00
_cell.angle_gamma   90.00
#
_symmetry.space_group_name_H-M   'P 1'
#
loop_
_entity.id
_entity.type
_entity.pdbx_description
1 polymer ?
#
loop_
_entity_poly.entity_id
_entity_poly.type
_entity_poly.pdbx_seq_one_letter_code
_entity_poly.pdbx_strand_id
1 'polypeptide(L)' 'MSKPMTSPEEFIAEVNKRLPNIGGYETGMRVSLYPEGSNGATASGYSLEPDTIEARAVVGTAVSQVLFEFDIDPHISRTT' A
#
# COMPACT_ATOMS: atom_id res chain seq x y z
N MET A 1 1.80 -19.40 -12.67
CA MET A 1 0.93 -19.50 -11.49
C MET A 1 0.29 -18.14 -11.29
N SER A 2 -1.03 -18.06 -11.05
CA SER A 2 -1.68 -16.78 -10.75
C SER A 2 -1.29 -16.33 -9.34
N LYS A 3 -1.09 -15.02 -9.15
CA LYS A 3 -0.79 -14.49 -7.82
C LYS A 3 -2.03 -14.57 -6.94
N PRO A 4 -1.89 -14.71 -5.61
CA PRO A 4 -2.99 -14.49 -4.69
C PRO A 4 -3.58 -13.09 -4.88
N MET A 5 -4.91 -13.01 -4.80
CA MET A 5 -5.65 -11.77 -4.96
C MET A 5 -5.90 -11.12 -3.59
N THR A 6 -5.79 -9.80 -3.51
CA THR A 6 -5.87 -9.03 -2.25
C THR A 6 -6.79 -7.81 -2.42
N SER A 7 -7.41 -7.35 -1.34
CA SER A 7 -8.15 -6.09 -1.35
C SER A 7 -7.23 -4.86 -1.36
N PRO A 8 -7.73 -3.66 -1.70
CA PRO A 8 -6.97 -2.43 -1.53
C PRO A 8 -6.52 -2.20 -0.07
N GLU A 9 -7.35 -2.52 0.93
CA GLU A 9 -6.97 -2.40 2.35
C GLU A 9 -5.86 -3.38 2.73
N GLU A 10 -5.97 -4.63 2.31
CA GLU A 10 -4.96 -5.66 2.54
C GLU A 10 -3.65 -5.33 1.83
N PHE A 11 -3.73 -4.77 0.62
CA PHE A 11 -2.58 -4.22 -0.08
C PHE A 11 -1.87 -3.14 0.75
N ILE A 12 -2.59 -2.14 1.27
CA ILE A 12 -2.01 -1.10 2.13
C ILE A 12 -1.42 -1.68 3.40
N ALA A 13 -2.08 -2.64 4.03
CA ALA A 13 -1.58 -3.31 5.23
C ALA A 13 -0.26 -4.05 4.94
N GLU A 14 -0.19 -4.76 3.82
CA GLU A 14 0.99 -5.50 3.39
C GLU A 14 2.15 -4.60 2.95
N VAL A 15 1.86 -3.43 2.37
CA VAL A 15 2.87 -2.39 2.09
C VAL A 15 3.44 -1.86 3.41
N ASN A 16 2.59 -1.41 4.33
CA ASN A 16 3.02 -0.86 5.63
C ASN A 16 3.76 -1.87 6.50
N LYS A 17 3.43 -3.16 6.39
CA LYS A 17 4.14 -4.25 7.07
C LYS A 17 5.57 -4.44 6.56
N ARG A 18 5.80 -4.27 5.25
CA ARG A 18 7.13 -4.40 4.62
C ARG A 18 7.97 -3.14 4.75
N LEU A 19 7.32 -1.97 4.81
CA LEU A 19 7.95 -0.66 4.75
C LEU A 19 9.13 -0.47 5.74
N PRO A 20 9.04 -0.91 7.02
CA PRO A 20 10.16 -0.80 7.97
C PRO A 20 11.42 -1.59 7.61
N ASN A 21 11.32 -2.55 6.68
CA ASN A 21 12.44 -3.38 6.24
C ASN A 21 13.12 -2.83 4.97
N ILE A 22 12.64 -1.72 4.40
CA ILE A 22 13.23 -1.09 3.23
C ILE A 22 14.34 -0.14 3.67
N GLY A 23 15.50 -0.21 3.00
CA GLY A 23 16.60 0.72 3.25
C GLY A 23 16.17 2.17 3.01
N GLY A 24 16.51 3.06 3.94
CA GLY A 24 16.07 4.46 3.91
C GLY A 24 14.72 4.73 4.57
N TYR A 25 14.08 3.71 5.16
CA TYR A 25 12.89 3.91 5.99
C TYR A 25 13.17 4.83 7.17
N GLU A 26 12.29 5.81 7.38
CA GLU A 26 12.26 6.67 8.55
C GLU A 26 10.99 6.43 9.36
N THR A 27 11.10 6.57 10.69
CA THR A 27 9.95 6.40 11.58
C THR A 27 8.86 7.41 11.23
N GLY A 28 7.63 6.91 11.04
CA GLY A 28 6.49 7.72 10.65
C GLY A 28 6.13 7.60 9.17
N MET A 29 7.00 7.04 8.33
CA MET A 29 6.64 6.69 6.95
C MET A 29 5.50 5.68 6.95
N ARG A 30 4.40 6.02 6.28
CA ARG A 30 3.21 5.17 6.15
C ARG A 30 2.44 5.47 4.88
N VAL A 31 1.69 4.47 4.43
CA VAL A 31 0.79 4.56 3.29
C VAL A 31 -0.65 4.38 3.77
N SER A 32 -1.59 5.11 3.19
CA SER A 32 -3.03 4.95 3.43
C SER A 32 -3.79 4.92 2.11
N LEU A 33 -5.05 4.48 2.13
CA LEU A 33 -5.93 4.70 0.99
C LEU A 33 -6.18 6.21 0.78
N TYR A 34 -6.40 6.60 -0.47
CA TYR A 34 -6.73 7.96 -0.86
C TYR A 34 -8.13 8.08 -1.48
N PRO A 35 -8.98 9.04 -1.04
CA PRO A 35 -8.76 9.94 0.09
C PRO A 35 -8.68 9.21 1.45
N GLU A 36 -8.14 9.88 2.47
CA GLU A 36 -8.09 9.31 3.81
C GLU A 36 -9.51 8.98 4.30
N GLY A 37 -9.66 7.83 4.96
CA GLY A 37 -10.97 7.30 5.36
C GLY A 37 -11.70 6.52 4.26
N SER A 38 -11.16 6.45 3.04
CA SER A 38 -11.68 5.56 2.01
C SER A 38 -11.47 4.08 2.35
N ASN A 39 -12.34 3.26 1.76
CA ASN A 39 -12.21 1.80 1.67
C ASN A 39 -11.90 1.42 0.21
N GLY A 40 -11.75 0.12 -0.07
CA GLY A 40 -11.39 -0.36 -1.40
C GLY A 40 -12.37 0.03 -2.52
N ALA A 41 -13.62 0.35 -2.17
CA ALA A 41 -14.67 0.69 -3.14
C ALA A 41 -14.66 2.17 -3.51
N THR A 42 -14.13 3.01 -2.61
CA THR A 42 -14.12 4.48 -2.73
C THR A 42 -12.72 5.04 -2.91
N ALA A 43 -11.69 4.24 -2.65
CA ALA A 43 -10.31 4.64 -2.86
C ALA A 43 -10.01 4.80 -4.36
N SER A 44 -9.35 5.91 -4.67
CA SER A 44 -8.83 6.20 -6.02
C SER A 44 -7.34 5.92 -6.15
N GLY A 45 -6.68 5.56 -5.06
CA GLY A 45 -5.26 5.25 -4.99
C GLY A 45 -4.80 5.18 -3.54
N TYR A 46 -3.53 5.56 -3.33
CA TYR A 46 -2.93 5.63 -2.01
C TYR A 46 -2.23 6.96 -1.77
N SER A 47 -2.20 7.38 -0.51
CA SER A 47 -1.43 8.53 -0.02
C SER A 47 -0.23 8.06 0.77
N LEU A 48 0.75 8.93 0.88
CA LEU A 48 1.99 8.72 1.59
C LEU A 48 2.21 9.86 2.58
N GLU A 49 2.68 9.52 3.77
CA GLU A 49 3.16 10.47 4.77
C GLU A 49 4.52 10.01 5.33
N PRO A 50 5.55 10.87 5.42
CA PRO A 50 5.62 12.20 4.80
C PRO A 50 5.74 12.10 3.27
N ASP A 51 5.16 13.05 2.54
CA ASP A 51 5.22 13.08 1.08
C ASP A 51 6.50 13.75 0.55
N THR A 52 7.64 13.11 0.82
CA THR A 52 8.96 13.54 0.31
C THR A 52 9.44 12.64 -0.84
N ILE A 53 10.43 13.10 -1.60
CA ILE A 53 11.01 12.33 -2.71
C ILE A 53 11.63 11.02 -2.20
N GLU A 54 12.33 11.09 -1.06
CA GLU A 54 12.96 9.97 -0.39
C GLU A 54 11.92 8.95 0.06
N ALA A 55 10.85 9.41 0.72
CA ALA A 55 9.76 8.55 1.17
C ALA A 55 9.07 7.87 -0.02
N ARG A 56 8.86 8.57 -1.14
CA ARG A 56 8.30 7.98 -2.36
C ARG A 56 9.16 6.86 -2.92
N ALA A 57 10.49 6.98 -2.88
CA ALA A 57 11.41 5.94 -3.35
C ALA A 57 11.36 4.68 -2.46
N VAL A 58 11.35 4.88 -1.14
CA VAL A 58 11.25 3.79 -0.15
C VAL A 58 9.92 3.06 -0.31
N VAL A 59 8.82 3.80 -0.37
CA VAL A 59 7.47 3.25 -0.53
C VAL A 59 7.29 2.57 -1.88
N GLY A 60 7.81 3.15 -2.96
CA GLY A 60 7.76 2.54 -4.29
C GLY A 60 8.45 1.17 -4.33
N THR A 61 9.51 0.98 -3.53
CA THR A 61 10.16 -0.32 -3.35
C THR A 61 9.25 -1.31 -2.61
N ALA A 62 8.65 -0.92 -1.49
CA ALA A 62 7.70 -1.76 -0.75
C ALA A 62 6.48 -2.14 -1.63
N VAL A 63 5.88 -1.17 -2.32
CA VAL A 63 4.78 -1.38 -3.27
C VAL A 63 5.17 -2.38 -4.35
N SER A 64 6.36 -2.24 -4.93
CA SER A 64 6.85 -3.17 -5.97
C SER A 64 7.00 -4.60 -5.45
N GLN A 65 7.44 -4.77 -4.19
CA GLN A 65 7.50 -6.10 -3.56
C GLN A 65 6.10 -6.70 -3.38
N VAL A 66 5.11 -5.92 -2.93
CA VAL A 66 3.74 -6.42 -2.78
C VAL A 66 3.13 -6.77 -4.14
N LEU A 67 3.28 -5.91 -5.15
CA LEU A 67 2.77 -6.16 -6.50
C LEU A 67 3.48 -7.31 -7.21
N PHE A 68 4.69 -7.69 -6.80
CA PHE A 68 5.34 -8.90 -7.29
C PHE A 68 4.64 -10.16 -6.76
N GLU A 69 4.14 -10.11 -5.52
CA GLU A 69 3.54 -11.26 -4.83
C GLU A 69 2.02 -11.36 -4.99
N PHE A 70 1.30 -10.23 -5.14
CA PHE A 70 -0.15 -10.15 -5.13
C PHE A 70 -0.71 -9.41 -6.35
N ASP A 71 -1.91 -9.80 -6.77
CA ASP A 71 -2.75 -8.99 -7.66
C ASP A 71 -3.82 -8.27 -6.82
N ILE A 72 -4.11 -7.00 -7.12
CA ILE A 72 -5.09 -6.19 -6.38
C ILE A 72 -6.43 -6.24 -7.11
N ASP A 73 -7.48 -6.64 -6.41
CA ASP A 73 -8.85 -6.56 -6.93
C ASP A 73 -9.64 -5.47 -6.16
N PRO A 74 -9.99 -4.34 -6.82
CA PRO A 74 -10.73 -3.26 -6.18
C PRO A 74 -12.16 -3.67 -5.77
N HIS A 75 -12.69 -4.77 -6.30
CA HIS A 75 -14.03 -5.24 -5.99
C HIS A 75 -14.10 -6.10 -4.72
N ILE A 76 -12.95 -6.53 -4.19
CA ILE A 76 -12.86 -7.22 -2.89
C ILE A 76 -12.85 -6.15 -1.78
N SER A 77 -13.83 -5.27 -1.73
CA SER A 77 -13.96 -4.36 -0.58
C SER A 77 -14.66 -5.07 0.56
N ARG A 78 -14.00 -5.19 1.71
CA ARG A 78 -14.69 -5.69 2.91
C ARG A 78 -15.66 -4.60 3.37
N THR A 79 -16.95 -4.78 3.08
CA THR A 79 -18.03 -4.09 3.79
C THR A 79 -17.85 -4.39 5.26
N THR A 80 -17.38 -3.40 6.01
CA THR A 80 -17.34 -3.41 7.47
C THR A 80 -18.71 -3.04 8.02
#